data_AF-A0A6A2WBY1-F1
#
_entry.id   AF-A0A6A2WBY1-F1
#
_cell.length_a   1.000
_cell.length_b   1.000
_cell.length_c   1.000
_cell.angle_alpha   90.00
_cell.angle_beta   90.00
_cell.angle_gamma   90.00
#
_symmetry.space_group_name_H-M   'P 1'
#
loop_
_entity.id
_entity.type
_entity.pdbx_description
1 polymer ?
#
loop_
_entity_poly.entity_id
_entity_poly.type
_entity_poly.pdbx_seq_one_letter_code
_entity_poly.pdbx_strand_id
1 'polypeptide(L)'
;MQVTFPASSSRVKATERFEAIYPTIKEVALAGSHGSKAMKQMALQIFHFAIKTTGEATPGLSKEAAGIVVWCLNQNAECYKLWEKAYLDNLEASVAVLRRFSEDWKQHSEKFTTLDRLRETVKDFRNKNEKATSDEADAARQSLFQDADKYCKIISGKLSRGHGCLKALGLVVVLVAVGAAFVSPSIDAPDWDKLSEAFSTSDWNKLFNAFSA
;
A
#
# COMPACT_ATOMS: atom_id res chain seq x y z
N MET A 1 28.47 -15.63 26.31
CA MET A 1 28.78 -14.28 25.77
C MET A 1 28.40 -13.25 26.82
N GLN A 2 29.38 -12.55 27.40
CA GLN A 2 29.16 -11.51 28.39
C GLN A 2 28.76 -10.23 27.64
N VAL A 3 27.55 -9.72 27.87
CA VAL A 3 27.11 -8.43 27.31
C VAL A 3 27.75 -7.33 28.15
N THR A 4 28.92 -6.85 27.72
CA THR A 4 29.61 -5.74 28.40
C THR A 4 28.81 -4.46 28.18
N PHE A 5 28.55 -3.70 29.25
CA PHE A 5 27.90 -2.40 29.16
C PHE A 5 28.68 -1.48 28.21
N PRO A 6 27.99 -0.69 27.36
CA PRO A 6 28.66 0.25 26.47
C PRO A 6 29.49 1.26 27.26
N ALA A 7 30.62 1.68 26.68
CA ALA A 7 31.52 2.67 27.26
C ALA A 7 30.75 3.93 27.70
N SER A 8 31.18 4.57 28.80
CA SER A 8 30.49 5.73 29.38
C SER A 8 30.28 6.87 28.38
N SER A 9 31.26 7.12 27.51
CA SER A 9 31.15 8.12 26.42
C SER A 9 30.07 7.77 25.40
N SER A 10 29.91 6.49 25.06
CA SER A 10 28.85 6.01 24.16
C SER A 10 27.46 6.15 24.80
N ARG A 11 27.36 5.96 26.12
CA ARG A 11 26.11 6.17 26.88
C ARG A 11 25.70 7.64 26.90
N VAL A 12 26.62 8.55 27.22
CA VAL A 12 26.35 10.01 27.22
C VAL A 12 25.89 10.47 25.83
N LYS A 13 26.60 10.04 24.77
CA LYS A 13 26.23 10.38 23.39
C LYS A 13 24.86 9.82 22.97
N ALA A 14 24.47 8.65 23.48
CA ALA A 14 23.15 8.09 23.24
C ALA A 14 22.05 8.88 23.98
N THR A 15 22.32 9.29 25.22
CA THR A 15 21.41 10.13 26.01
C THR A 15 21.20 11.49 25.37
N GLU A 16 22.27 12.18 24.95
CA GLU A 16 22.17 13.47 24.24
C GLU A 16 21.32 13.36 22.96
N ARG A 17 21.51 12.29 22.19
CA ARG A 17 20.69 12.02 20.99
C ARG A 17 19.22 11.77 21.34
N PHE A 18 18.96 11.04 22.41
CA PHE A 18 17.60 10.77 22.87
C PHE A 18 16.92 12.06 23.34
N GLU A 19 17.61 12.88 24.14
CA GLU A 19 17.13 14.19 24.59
C GLU A 19 16.80 15.11 23.41
N ALA A 20 17.61 15.10 22.34
CA ALA A 20 17.34 15.87 21.13
C ALA A 20 16.06 15.44 20.40
N ILE A 21 15.71 14.14 20.43
CA ILE A 21 14.54 13.58 19.73
C ILE A 21 13.29 13.56 20.65
N TYR A 22 13.49 13.69 21.96
CA TYR A 22 12.42 13.62 22.97
C TYR A 22 11.25 14.60 22.73
N PRO A 23 11.46 15.87 22.35
CA PRO A 23 10.36 16.78 22.03
C PRO A 23 9.46 16.23 20.93
N THR A 24 10.04 15.66 19.87
CA THR A 24 9.30 15.05 18.76
C THR A 24 8.54 13.82 19.21
N ILE A 25 9.16 12.93 20.01
CA ILE A 25 8.49 11.73 20.55
C ILE A 25 7.30 12.13 21.43
N LYS A 26 7.50 13.14 22.30
CA LYS A 26 6.43 13.67 23.15
C LYS A 26 5.30 14.24 22.31
N GLU A 27 5.61 15.01 21.26
CA GLU A 27 4.60 15.55 20.35
C GLU A 27 3.82 14.44 19.63
N VAL A 28 4.50 13.39 19.14
CA VAL A 28 3.85 12.23 18.53
C VAL A 28 2.91 11.54 19.51
N ALA A 29 3.35 11.32 20.75
CA ALA A 29 2.53 10.69 21.78
C ALA A 29 1.29 11.54 22.14
N LEU A 30 1.37 12.86 22.00
CA LEU A 30 0.30 13.80 22.33
C LEU A 30 -0.58 14.20 21.11
N ALA A 31 -0.20 13.86 19.89
CA ALA A 31 -0.88 14.25 18.66
C ALA A 31 -2.28 13.62 18.48
N GLY A 32 -2.68 12.69 19.35
CA GLY A 32 -4.03 12.16 19.43
C GLY A 32 -4.30 10.98 18.49
N SER A 33 -5.56 10.84 18.07
CA SER A 33 -6.03 9.70 17.28
C SER A 33 -5.58 9.72 15.81
N HIS A 34 -5.61 8.56 15.16
CA HIS A 34 -5.32 8.40 13.73
C HIS A 34 -6.15 9.39 12.89
N GLY A 35 -5.50 10.07 11.93
CA GLY A 35 -6.16 11.02 11.04
C GLY A 35 -6.51 12.39 11.66
N SER A 36 -6.19 12.65 12.94
CA SER A 36 -6.37 13.98 13.55
C SER A 36 -5.56 15.06 12.82
N LYS A 37 -5.95 16.33 12.97
CA LYS A 37 -5.21 17.45 12.34
C LYS A 37 -3.75 17.51 12.80
N ALA A 38 -3.52 17.32 14.10
CA ALA A 38 -2.17 17.29 14.67
C ALA A 38 -1.36 16.08 14.15
N MET A 39 -1.96 14.89 14.14
CA MET A 39 -1.31 13.68 13.63
C MET A 39 -0.98 13.77 12.14
N LYS A 40 -1.85 14.40 11.34
CA LYS A 40 -1.60 14.66 9.90
C LYS A 40 -0.43 15.61 9.68
N GLN A 41 -0.29 16.65 10.49
CA GLN A 41 0.84 17.58 10.42
C GLN A 41 2.15 16.89 10.84
N MET A 42 2.09 16.08 11.90
CA MET A 42 3.23 15.29 12.37
C MET A 42 3.68 14.28 11.31
N ALA A 43 2.75 13.60 10.66
CA ALA A 43 3.06 12.67 9.59
C ALA A 43 3.86 13.33 8.46
N LEU A 44 3.57 14.60 8.11
CA LEU A 44 4.33 15.34 7.10
C LEU A 44 5.77 15.62 7.54
N GLN A 45 5.98 16.05 8.79
CA GLN A 45 7.32 16.32 9.30
C GLN A 45 8.16 15.04 9.40
N ILE A 46 7.57 13.98 9.94
CA ILE A 46 8.21 12.67 10.07
C ILE A 46 8.54 12.10 8.69
N PHE A 47 7.63 12.24 7.72
CA PHE A 47 7.85 11.76 6.36
C PHE A 47 9.13 12.35 5.76
N HIS A 48 9.34 13.67 5.88
CA HIS A 48 10.50 14.36 5.31
C HIS A 48 11.82 13.85 5.87
N PHE A 49 11.85 13.53 7.17
CA PHE A 49 13.03 12.94 7.82
C PHE A 49 13.23 11.47 7.42
N ALA A 50 12.14 10.68 7.47
CA ALA A 50 12.19 9.25 7.23
C ALA A 50 12.59 8.91 5.78
N ILE A 51 12.07 9.64 4.78
CA ILE A 51 12.39 9.37 3.38
C ILE A 51 13.87 9.61 3.07
N LYS A 52 14.46 10.67 3.63
CA LYS A 52 15.91 10.95 3.50
C LYS A 52 16.73 9.87 4.18
N THR A 53 16.36 9.53 5.41
CA THR A 53 17.05 8.51 6.22
C THR A 53 17.00 7.13 5.54
N THR A 54 15.94 6.82 4.79
CA THR A 54 15.79 5.53 4.12
C THR A 54 16.93 5.27 3.10
N GLY A 55 17.43 6.31 2.42
CA GLY A 55 18.51 6.19 1.43
C GLY A 55 19.92 6.21 2.02
N GLU A 56 20.11 6.77 3.22
CA GLU A 56 21.45 6.98 3.82
C GLU A 56 21.79 5.99 4.94
N ALA A 57 20.82 5.16 5.36
CA ALA A 57 20.94 4.35 6.57
C ALA A 57 21.43 2.92 6.30
N THR A 58 21.96 2.28 7.36
CA THR A 58 22.27 0.84 7.34
C THR A 58 21.01 0.01 7.04
N PRO A 59 21.12 -1.22 6.49
CA PRO A 59 19.95 -1.97 6.00
C PRO A 59 18.82 -2.14 7.02
N GLY A 60 19.15 -2.35 8.31
CA GLY A 60 18.15 -2.47 9.38
C GLY A 60 17.40 -1.17 9.64
N LEU A 61 18.11 -0.04 9.64
CA LEU A 61 17.54 1.29 9.83
C LEU A 61 16.77 1.77 8.60
N SER A 62 17.23 1.46 7.39
CA SER A 62 16.53 1.75 6.15
C SER A 62 15.17 1.04 6.10
N LYS A 63 15.11 -0.23 6.52
CA LYS A 63 13.85 -0.98 6.61
C LYS A 63 12.86 -0.34 7.60
N GLU A 64 13.34 0.13 8.74
CA GLU A 64 12.50 0.79 9.75
C GLU A 64 12.02 2.16 9.24
N ALA A 65 12.91 2.96 8.67
CA ALA A 65 12.58 4.25 8.06
C ALA A 65 11.55 4.10 6.93
N ALA A 66 11.70 3.08 6.09
CA ALA A 66 10.70 2.74 5.07
C ALA A 66 9.34 2.40 5.70
N GLY A 67 9.31 1.67 6.82
CA GLY A 67 8.07 1.39 7.57
C GLY A 67 7.41 2.66 8.10
N ILE A 68 8.20 3.60 8.62
CA ILE A 68 7.71 4.91 9.07
C ILE A 68 7.12 5.71 7.89
N VAL A 69 7.78 5.70 6.73
CA VAL A 69 7.23 6.33 5.51
C VAL A 69 5.88 5.73 5.15
N VAL A 70 5.75 4.40 5.13
CA VAL A 70 4.47 3.71 4.88
C VAL A 70 3.41 4.16 5.88
N TRP A 71 3.75 4.25 7.16
CA TRP A 71 2.83 4.76 8.17
C TRP A 71 2.38 6.20 7.88
N CYS A 72 3.31 7.11 7.54
CA CYS A 72 3.00 8.50 7.20
C CYS A 72 2.02 8.62 6.01
N LEU A 73 2.22 7.79 4.97
CA LEU A 73 1.34 7.73 3.80
C LEU A 73 -0.11 7.33 4.16
N ASN A 74 -0.28 6.48 5.19
CA ASN A 74 -1.62 6.14 5.68
C ASN A 74 -2.25 7.28 6.51
N GLN A 75 -1.44 8.04 7.24
CA GLN A 75 -1.94 9.11 8.12
C GLN A 75 -2.38 10.35 7.33
N ASN A 76 -1.65 10.69 6.26
CA ASN A 76 -1.92 11.91 5.49
C ASN A 76 -1.63 11.73 4.00
N ALA A 77 -2.67 11.92 3.18
CA ALA A 77 -2.58 11.86 1.72
C ALA A 77 -1.60 12.89 1.12
N GLU A 78 -1.33 14.00 1.80
CA GLU A 78 -0.34 14.99 1.34
C GLU A 78 1.11 14.42 1.33
N CYS A 79 1.38 13.37 2.10
CA CYS A 79 2.68 12.68 2.06
C CYS A 79 2.97 12.06 0.69
N TYR A 80 1.94 11.66 -0.07
CA TYR A 80 2.13 11.14 -1.44
C TYR A 80 2.71 12.21 -2.37
N LYS A 81 2.24 13.46 -2.27
CA LYS A 81 2.78 14.56 -3.08
C LYS A 81 4.25 14.85 -2.74
N LEU A 82 4.62 14.73 -1.48
CA LEU A 82 6.01 14.85 -1.06
C LEU A 82 6.85 13.71 -1.63
N TRP A 83 6.34 12.48 -1.59
CA TRP A 83 7.01 11.33 -2.18
C TRP A 83 7.18 11.48 -3.69
N GLU A 84 6.14 11.92 -4.38
CA GLU A 84 6.15 12.11 -5.84
C GLU A 84 7.18 13.12 -6.31
N LYS A 85 7.35 14.20 -5.54
CA LYS A 85 8.39 15.21 -5.77
C LYS A 85 9.80 14.65 -5.50
N ALA A 86 9.94 13.87 -4.44
CA ALA A 86 11.22 13.31 -4.02
C ALA A 86 11.63 12.05 -4.80
N TYR A 87 10.75 11.46 -5.61
CA TYR A 87 10.91 10.12 -6.17
C TYR A 87 12.18 9.94 -7.02
N LEU A 88 12.41 10.84 -7.99
CA LEU A 88 13.55 10.73 -8.90
C LEU A 88 14.88 11.08 -8.25
N ASP A 89 14.84 11.95 -7.22
CA ASP A 89 16.00 12.39 -6.46
C ASP A 89 16.40 11.36 -5.39
N ASN A 90 15.43 10.62 -4.85
CA ASN A 90 15.60 9.62 -3.81
C ASN A 90 15.07 8.25 -4.27
N LEU A 91 15.56 7.78 -5.42
CA LEU A 91 15.06 6.57 -6.06
C LEU A 91 15.34 5.32 -5.22
N GLU A 92 16.53 5.18 -4.65
CA GLU A 92 16.89 4.07 -3.76
C GLU A 92 16.00 4.01 -2.52
N ALA A 93 15.76 5.16 -1.87
CA ALA A 93 14.81 5.25 -0.76
C ALA A 93 13.39 4.85 -1.19
N SER A 94 12.98 5.27 -2.38
CA SER A 94 11.66 4.91 -2.92
C SER A 94 11.54 3.42 -3.22
N VAL A 95 12.59 2.76 -3.72
CA VAL A 95 12.65 1.31 -3.88
C VAL A 95 12.48 0.61 -2.54
N ALA A 96 13.18 1.06 -1.50
CA ALA A 96 13.06 0.50 -0.15
C ALA A 96 11.63 0.64 0.42
N VAL A 97 10.98 1.80 0.21
CA VAL A 97 9.59 2.03 0.61
C VAL A 97 8.62 1.14 -0.17
N LEU A 98 8.74 1.05 -1.50
CA LEU A 98 7.91 0.20 -2.34
C LEU A 98 8.07 -1.28 -1.98
N ARG A 99 9.31 -1.71 -1.75
CA ARG A 99 9.63 -3.05 -1.27
C ARG A 99 8.95 -3.33 0.06
N ARG A 100 9.13 -2.46 1.06
CA ARG A 100 8.51 -2.57 2.39
C ARG A 100 6.99 -2.67 2.31
N PHE A 101 6.37 -1.79 1.52
CA PHE A 101 4.93 -1.80 1.27
C PHE A 101 4.48 -3.14 0.66
N SER A 102 5.26 -3.67 -0.29
CA SER A 102 4.94 -4.93 -0.96
C SER A 102 5.09 -6.14 -0.03
N GLU A 103 6.12 -6.17 0.83
CA GLU A 103 6.38 -7.26 1.77
C GLU A 103 5.27 -7.32 2.84
N ASP A 104 4.93 -6.17 3.42
CA ASP A 104 3.99 -6.07 4.54
C ASP A 104 2.54 -5.81 4.10
N TRP A 105 2.23 -6.03 2.81
CA TRP A 105 0.93 -5.68 2.23
C TRP A 105 -0.26 -6.17 3.05
N LYS A 106 -0.26 -7.43 3.50
CA LYS A 106 -1.38 -8.00 4.26
C LYS A 106 -1.62 -7.27 5.58
N GLN A 107 -0.56 -6.82 6.25
CA GLN A 107 -0.65 -6.09 7.50
C GLN A 107 -1.19 -4.67 7.30
N HIS A 108 -0.88 -4.06 6.15
CA HIS A 108 -1.21 -2.67 5.86
C HIS A 108 -2.54 -2.51 5.14
N SER A 109 -2.91 -3.42 4.22
CA SER A 109 -4.00 -3.20 3.27
C SER A 109 -5.37 -3.02 3.91
N GLU A 110 -5.64 -3.74 5.00
CA GLU A 110 -6.93 -3.61 5.73
C GLU A 110 -7.05 -2.27 6.47
N LYS A 111 -5.92 -1.72 6.90
CA LYS A 111 -5.85 -0.49 7.72
C LYS A 111 -5.55 0.75 6.89
N PHE A 112 -5.25 0.57 5.61
CA PHE A 112 -4.85 1.66 4.74
C PHE A 112 -6.09 2.42 4.26
N THR A 113 -6.26 3.64 4.76
CA THR A 113 -7.37 4.51 4.37
C THR A 113 -7.09 5.26 3.05
N THR A 114 -5.83 5.22 2.58
CA THR A 114 -5.34 5.99 1.43
C THR A 114 -4.98 5.13 0.21
N LEU A 115 -5.57 3.93 0.06
CA LEU A 115 -5.27 3.00 -1.04
C LEU A 115 -5.49 3.59 -2.44
N ASP A 116 -6.49 4.46 -2.63
CA ASP A 116 -6.72 5.10 -3.92
C ASP A 116 -5.58 6.06 -4.30
N ARG A 117 -5.05 6.81 -3.33
CA ARG A 117 -3.86 7.65 -3.55
C ARG A 117 -2.62 6.82 -3.83
N LEU A 118 -2.44 5.71 -3.13
CA LEU A 118 -1.37 4.76 -3.45
C LEU A 118 -1.48 4.26 -4.89
N ARG A 119 -2.69 3.93 -5.37
CA ARG A 119 -2.91 3.47 -6.74
C ARG A 119 -2.49 4.52 -7.77
N GLU A 120 -2.86 5.77 -7.55
CA GLU A 120 -2.48 6.90 -8.40
C GLU A 120 -0.96 7.10 -8.42
N THR A 121 -0.33 7.19 -7.25
CA THR A 121 1.12 7.41 -7.13
C THR A 121 1.94 6.26 -7.71
N VAL A 122 1.55 5.00 -7.46
CA VAL A 122 2.24 3.83 -8.04
C VAL A 122 2.11 3.83 -9.56
N LYS A 123 0.97 4.25 -10.11
CA LYS A 123 0.80 4.41 -11.56
C LYS A 123 1.70 5.51 -12.11
N ASP A 124 1.80 6.65 -11.44
CA ASP A 124 2.71 7.74 -11.81
C ASP A 124 4.18 7.28 -11.81
N PHE A 125 4.59 6.54 -10.77
CA PHE A 125 5.96 6.00 -10.69
C PHE A 125 6.28 5.04 -11.83
N ARG A 126 5.33 4.18 -12.21
CA ARG A 126 5.53 3.30 -13.38
C ARG A 126 5.74 4.11 -14.65
N ASN A 127 4.94 5.13 -14.89
CA ASN A 127 5.10 6.02 -16.05
C ASN A 127 6.47 6.73 -16.03
N LYS A 128 6.95 7.16 -14.85
CA LYS A 128 8.28 7.77 -14.69
C LYS A 128 9.40 6.76 -14.99
N ASN A 129 9.27 5.52 -14.51
CA ASN A 129 10.26 4.46 -14.71
C ASN A 129 10.35 4.00 -16.17
N GLU A 130 9.21 3.90 -16.84
CA GLU A 130 9.14 3.55 -18.27
C GLU A 130 9.86 4.62 -19.12
N LYS A 131 9.62 5.91 -18.84
CA LYS A 131 10.31 7.02 -19.53
C LYS A 131 11.82 7.03 -19.26
N ALA A 132 12.23 6.79 -18.02
CA ALA A 132 13.64 6.77 -17.66
C ALA A 132 14.41 5.58 -18.27
N THR A 133 13.72 4.47 -18.52
CA THR A 133 14.30 3.28 -19.17
C THR A 133 14.55 3.48 -20.67
N SER A 134 13.87 4.44 -21.30
CA SER A 134 14.14 4.86 -22.68
C SER A 134 15.23 5.93 -22.81
N ASP A 135 15.73 6.45 -21.68
CA ASP A 135 16.74 7.49 -21.61
C ASP A 135 18.11 6.88 -21.25
N GLU A 136 19.19 7.55 -21.61
CA GLU A 136 20.56 7.02 -21.48
C GLU A 136 21.10 7.23 -20.05
N ALA A 137 20.48 6.54 -19.08
CA ALA A 137 20.87 6.58 -17.68
C ALA A 137 22.04 5.62 -17.36
N ASP A 138 22.86 5.95 -16.36
CA ASP A 138 23.87 5.05 -15.79
C ASP A 138 23.24 3.69 -15.37
N ALA A 139 23.98 2.60 -15.56
CA ALA A 139 23.52 1.23 -15.35
C ALA A 139 23.02 0.99 -13.91
N ALA A 140 23.64 1.62 -12.91
CA ALA A 140 23.17 1.51 -11.52
C ALA A 140 21.79 2.16 -11.34
N ARG A 141 21.61 3.37 -11.89
CA ARG A 141 20.31 4.06 -11.85
C ARG A 141 19.24 3.31 -12.63
N GLN A 142 19.62 2.69 -13.74
CA GLN A 142 18.72 1.85 -14.54
C GLN A 142 18.21 0.63 -13.75
N SER A 143 19.09 -0.02 -12.97
CA SER A 143 18.70 -1.13 -12.10
C SER A 143 17.68 -0.72 -11.02
N LEU A 144 17.84 0.48 -10.45
CA LEU A 144 16.89 1.03 -9.47
C LEU A 144 15.51 1.29 -10.09
N PHE A 145 15.44 1.79 -11.32
CA PHE A 145 14.16 1.96 -12.01
C PHE A 145 13.45 0.63 -12.29
N GLN A 146 14.21 -0.42 -12.64
CA GLN A 146 13.67 -1.77 -12.83
C GLN A 146 13.15 -2.35 -11.52
N ASP A 147 13.88 -2.19 -10.41
CA ASP A 147 13.44 -2.63 -9.09
C ASP A 147 12.19 -1.88 -8.63
N ALA A 148 12.17 -0.55 -8.80
CA ALA A 148 10.99 0.25 -8.47
C ALA A 148 9.77 -0.19 -9.29
N ASP A 149 9.91 -0.37 -10.61
CA ASP A 149 8.81 -0.82 -11.48
C ASP A 149 8.33 -2.24 -11.10
N LYS A 150 9.24 -3.15 -10.76
CA LYS A 150 8.91 -4.48 -10.24
C LYS A 150 8.00 -4.38 -9.01
N TYR A 151 8.37 -3.60 -8.00
CA TYR A 151 7.54 -3.45 -6.80
C TYR A 151 6.23 -2.71 -7.08
N CYS A 152 6.23 -1.69 -7.95
CA CYS A 152 5.01 -1.02 -8.40
C CYS A 152 4.02 -1.98 -9.07
N LYS A 153 4.50 -2.90 -9.92
CA LYS A 153 3.69 -3.96 -10.56
C LYS A 153 3.09 -4.90 -9.50
N ILE A 154 3.89 -5.33 -8.53
CA ILE A 154 3.42 -6.16 -7.40
C ILE A 154 2.30 -5.44 -6.65
N ILE A 155 2.51 -4.19 -6.25
CA ILE A 155 1.53 -3.39 -5.50
C ILE A 155 0.25 -3.18 -6.33
N SER A 156 0.39 -2.84 -7.62
CA SER A 156 -0.75 -2.67 -8.54
C SER A 156 -1.59 -3.94 -8.65
N GLY A 157 -0.94 -5.11 -8.76
CA GLY A 157 -1.62 -6.41 -8.80
C GLY A 157 -2.33 -6.75 -7.49
N LYS A 158 -1.81 -6.29 -6.35
CA LYS A 158 -2.48 -6.45 -5.06
C LYS A 158 -3.67 -5.49 -4.91
N LEU A 159 -3.55 -4.26 -5.39
CA LEU A 159 -4.62 -3.25 -5.42
C LEU A 159 -5.79 -3.63 -6.33
N SER A 160 -5.57 -4.43 -7.39
CA SER A 160 -6.62 -4.87 -8.32
C SER A 160 -7.39 -6.09 -7.83
N ARG A 161 -6.77 -6.96 -7.02
CA ARG A 161 -7.39 -8.20 -6.51
C ARG A 161 -8.58 -7.96 -5.56
N GLY A 162 -8.68 -6.80 -4.92
CA GLY A 162 -9.81 -6.45 -4.03
C GLY A 162 -11.14 -6.16 -4.72
N HIS A 163 -11.21 -6.14 -6.06
CA HIS A 163 -12.42 -5.78 -6.82
C HIS A 163 -12.83 -6.85 -7.86
N GLY A 164 -12.15 -8.01 -7.87
CA GLY A 164 -12.17 -8.98 -8.97
C GLY A 164 -13.36 -9.93 -9.03
N CYS A 165 -14.17 -10.08 -7.97
CA CYS A 165 -15.25 -11.09 -7.97
C CYS A 165 -16.56 -10.61 -8.62
N LEU A 166 -16.84 -9.30 -8.63
CA LEU A 166 -18.11 -8.77 -9.15
C LEU A 166 -18.19 -8.77 -10.68
N LYS A 167 -17.06 -8.55 -11.36
CA LYS A 167 -17.03 -8.54 -12.84
C LYS A 167 -17.15 -9.94 -13.45
N ALA A 168 -16.65 -10.97 -12.76
CA ALA A 168 -16.84 -12.36 -13.16
C ALA A 168 -18.31 -12.79 -13.03
N LEU A 169 -19.01 -12.35 -11.97
CA LEU A 169 -20.44 -12.62 -11.80
C LEU A 169 -21.29 -12.02 -12.93
N GLY A 170 -21.00 -10.77 -13.35
CA GLY A 170 -21.69 -10.14 -14.48
C GLY A 170 -21.51 -10.87 -15.80
N LEU A 171 -20.32 -11.42 -16.07
CA LEU A 171 -20.05 -12.24 -17.26
C LEU A 171 -20.79 -13.59 -17.23
N VAL A 172 -20.90 -14.22 -16.06
CA VAL A 172 -21.67 -15.46 -15.89
C VAL A 172 -23.17 -15.22 -16.13
N VAL A 173 -23.74 -14.11 -15.64
CA VAL A 173 -25.16 -13.77 -15.85
C VAL A 173 -25.47 -13.54 -17.34
N VAL A 174 -24.60 -12.84 -18.07
CA VAL A 174 -24.82 -12.59 -19.51
C VAL A 174 -24.68 -13.88 -20.34
N LEU A 175 -23.72 -14.75 -20.02
CA LEU A 175 -23.54 -16.03 -20.72
C LEU A 175 -24.70 -17.00 -20.47
N VAL A 176 -25.25 -17.03 -19.25
CA VAL A 176 -26.46 -17.83 -18.94
C VAL A 176 -27.69 -17.29 -19.68
N ALA A 177 -27.86 -15.97 -19.79
CA ALA A 177 -28.98 -15.37 -20.52
C ALA A 177 -28.93 -15.65 -22.04
N VAL A 178 -27.74 -15.59 -22.65
CA VAL A 178 -27.57 -15.90 -24.08
C VAL A 178 -27.68 -17.41 -24.33
N GLY A 179 -27.16 -18.26 -23.42
CA GLY A 179 -27.29 -19.71 -23.52
C GLY A 179 -28.75 -20.20 -23.43
N ALA A 180 -29.56 -19.58 -22.58
CA ALA A 180 -30.99 -19.90 -22.47
C ALA A 180 -31.79 -19.53 -23.74
N ALA A 181 -31.38 -18.49 -24.47
CA ALA A 181 -32.06 -18.03 -25.69
C ALA A 181 -31.84 -18.95 -26.91
N PHE A 182 -30.77 -19.76 -26.93
CA PHE A 182 -30.46 -20.65 -28.05
C PHE A 182 -30.88 -22.12 -27.83
N VAL A 183 -31.24 -22.53 -26.61
CA VAL A 183 -31.48 -23.95 -26.28
C VAL A 183 -32.97 -24.32 -26.08
N SER A 184 -33.92 -23.39 -26.05
CA SER A 184 -35.34 -23.78 -25.93
C SER A 184 -36.33 -22.86 -26.66
N PRO A 185 -37.02 -23.38 -27.68
CA PRO A 185 -38.31 -22.86 -28.12
C PRO A 185 -39.46 -23.66 -27.47
N SER A 186 -39.48 -23.83 -26.15
CA SER A 186 -40.69 -24.10 -25.36
C SER A 186 -40.34 -24.23 -23.86
N ILE A 187 -40.33 -23.11 -23.13
CA ILE A 187 -40.64 -23.14 -21.70
C ILE A 187 -41.97 -22.42 -21.58
N ASP A 188 -43.04 -23.18 -21.36
CA ASP A 188 -44.33 -22.59 -21.07
C ASP A 188 -44.22 -21.73 -19.80
N ALA A 189 -44.94 -20.61 -19.81
CA ALA A 189 -44.91 -19.56 -18.79
C ALA A 189 -45.07 -19.97 -17.30
N PRO A 190 -45.58 -21.14 -16.86
CA PRO A 190 -45.83 -21.39 -15.44
C PRO A 190 -44.62 -21.63 -14.53
N ASP A 191 -43.40 -21.84 -15.02
CA ASP A 191 -42.29 -22.34 -14.17
C ASP A 191 -41.27 -21.28 -13.70
N TRP A 192 -41.53 -19.99 -13.98
CA TRP A 192 -40.70 -18.87 -13.51
C TRP A 192 -40.80 -18.66 -11.99
N ASP A 193 -41.95 -18.97 -11.38
CA ASP A 193 -42.17 -18.79 -9.95
C ASP A 193 -41.32 -19.76 -9.12
N LYS A 194 -41.09 -21.00 -9.60
CA LYS A 194 -40.20 -21.96 -8.94
C LYS A 194 -38.72 -21.55 -8.98
N LEU A 195 -38.29 -20.92 -10.07
CA LEU A 195 -36.92 -20.39 -10.18
C LEU A 195 -36.72 -19.20 -9.25
N SER A 196 -37.74 -18.34 -9.11
CA SER A 196 -37.74 -17.23 -8.15
C SER A 196 -37.74 -17.73 -6.69
N GLU A 197 -38.51 -18.77 -6.39
CA GLU A 197 -38.52 -19.43 -5.07
C GLU A 197 -37.17 -20.08 -4.74
N ALA A 198 -36.53 -20.76 -5.70
CA ALA A 198 -35.20 -21.36 -5.51
C ALA A 198 -34.10 -20.29 -5.30
N PHE A 199 -34.21 -19.12 -5.96
CA PHE A 199 -33.27 -18.01 -5.80
C PHE A 199 -33.47 -17.20 -4.51
N SER A 200 -34.70 -17.12 -4.02
CA SER A 200 -35.03 -16.38 -2.79
C SER A 200 -34.83 -17.21 -1.52
N THR A 201 -34.87 -18.55 -1.61
CA THR A 201 -34.62 -19.46 -0.47
C THR A 201 -33.15 -19.69 -0.17
N SER A 202 -32.24 -19.30 -1.07
CA SER A 202 -30.80 -19.31 -0.79
C SER A 202 -30.44 -18.13 0.09
N ASP A 203 -30.02 -18.40 1.33
CA ASP A 203 -29.60 -17.39 2.30
C ASP A 203 -28.30 -16.72 1.82
N TRP A 204 -28.45 -15.68 0.99
CA TRP A 204 -27.37 -14.91 0.37
C TRP A 204 -26.38 -14.36 1.40
N ASN A 205 -26.80 -14.21 2.66
CA ASN A 205 -25.94 -13.80 3.77
C ASN A 205 -24.88 -14.86 4.12
N LYS A 206 -25.19 -16.16 4.00
CA LYS A 206 -24.20 -17.23 4.21
C LYS A 206 -23.13 -17.25 3.12
N LEU A 207 -23.54 -16.99 1.87
CA LEU A 207 -22.60 -16.87 0.76
C LEU A 207 -21.73 -15.62 0.92
N PHE A 208 -22.32 -14.48 1.27
CA PHE A 208 -21.55 -13.24 1.48
C PHE A 208 -20.53 -13.37 2.62
N ASN A 209 -20.89 -14.04 3.72
CA ASN A 209 -20.01 -14.27 4.86
C ASN A 209 -18.90 -15.30 4.59
N ALA A 210 -19.07 -16.19 3.61
CA ALA A 210 -18.03 -17.14 3.21
C ALA A 210 -16.92 -16.50 2.34
N PHE A 211 -17.18 -15.33 1.75
CA PHE A 211 -16.24 -14.59 0.90
C PHE A 211 -15.59 -13.38 1.58
N SER A 212 -16.02 -13.03 2.80
CA SER A 212 -15.47 -11.94 3.60
C SER A 212 -14.48 -12.38 4.68
N ALA A 213 -14.07 -13.66 4.70
CA ALA A 213 -13.05 -14.23 5.59
C ALA A 213 -11.69 -14.38 4.90
#